data_AF-A0A2M9QB60-F1
#
_entry.id   AF-A0A2M9QB60-F1
#
_cell.length_a   1.000
_cell.length_b   1.000
_cell.length_c   1.000
_cell.angle_alpha   90.00
_cell.angle_beta   90.00
_cell.angle_gamma   90.00
#
_symmetry.space_group_name_H-M   'P 1'
#
loop_
_entity.id
_entity.type
_entity.pdbx_description
1 polymer ?
#
loop_
_entity_poly.entity_id
_entity_poly.type
_entity_poly.pdbx_seq_one_letter_code
_entity_poly.pdbx_strand_id
1 'polypeptide(L)'
;IRCSTCDTETSPFNMTNGYTMALDHKGNIGVTIGREGARRIALDAKNYMRTPENSVQNPVVALAPSDLIGVMARMRPFLGQLGTTPSKAMPDSHNAGDFGSFLIGAPHEYAFTQTELDTHRTDGHMDISRVREGATLICPVKVPGGGVYIGDMHAMQGDGEIAGHTTDVAGIVQLQVSVLKKVALDGPILLPNTEDLPYTAKPFTKEEKRRARELAEEFGVKQVEEVFPVSIVGSGTS
;
A
#
# COMPACT_ATOMS: atom_id res chain seq x y z
N ILE A 1 -22.24 -8.78 -10.25
CA ILE A 1 -23.13 -8.62 -9.07
C ILE A 1 -24.18 -7.58 -9.43
N ARG A 2 -25.46 -7.80 -9.12
CA ARG A 2 -26.54 -6.86 -9.46
C ARG A 2 -27.42 -6.60 -8.25
N CYS A 3 -27.98 -5.40 -8.19
CA CYS A 3 -28.97 -5.04 -7.18
C CYS A 3 -30.22 -5.91 -7.35
N SER A 4 -30.66 -6.60 -6.29
CA SER A 4 -31.88 -7.43 -6.34
C SER A 4 -33.16 -6.63 -6.60
N THR A 5 -33.14 -5.31 -6.37
CA THR A 5 -34.31 -4.44 -6.49
C THR A 5 -34.43 -3.80 -7.87
N CYS A 6 -33.31 -3.36 -8.47
CA CYS A 6 -33.33 -2.59 -9.72
C CYS A 6 -32.44 -3.17 -10.83
N ASP A 7 -31.81 -4.33 -10.59
CA ASP A 7 -30.91 -5.05 -11.50
C ASP A 7 -29.68 -4.25 -11.99
N THR A 8 -29.46 -3.05 -11.46
CA THR A 8 -28.27 -2.25 -11.74
C THR A 8 -27.03 -3.04 -11.37
N GLU A 9 -26.03 -3.01 -12.25
CA GLU A 9 -24.72 -3.57 -11.96
C GLU A 9 -24.11 -2.86 -10.75
N THR A 10 -23.81 -3.63 -9.71
CA THR A 10 -23.22 -3.14 -8.46
C THR A 10 -21.78 -3.62 -8.29
N SER A 11 -21.19 -4.21 -9.34
CA SER A 11 -19.78 -4.60 -9.31
C SER A 11 -18.93 -3.31 -9.32
N PRO A 12 -18.09 -3.08 -8.29
CA PRO A 12 -17.29 -1.85 -8.22
C PRO A 12 -16.19 -1.79 -9.29
N PHE A 13 -15.75 -2.95 -9.80
CA PHE A 13 -14.78 -3.05 -10.89
C PHE A 13 -15.05 -4.30 -11.74
N ASN A 14 -14.52 -4.30 -12.96
CA ASN A 14 -14.63 -5.41 -13.91
C ASN A 14 -13.32 -6.23 -13.87
N MET A 15 -13.37 -7.40 -13.25
CA MET A 15 -12.20 -8.27 -13.10
C MET A 15 -12.07 -9.17 -14.35
N THR A 16 -11.24 -8.74 -15.31
CA THR A 16 -11.04 -9.47 -16.58
C THR A 16 -10.43 -10.86 -16.36
N ASN A 17 -9.49 -10.97 -15.42
CA ASN A 17 -8.91 -12.22 -14.95
C ASN A 17 -8.64 -12.10 -13.44
N GLY A 18 -9.03 -13.09 -12.67
CA GLY A 18 -8.84 -13.11 -11.22
C GLY A 18 -8.43 -14.48 -10.69
N TYR A 19 -8.12 -14.53 -9.40
CA TYR A 19 -7.76 -15.77 -8.71
C TYR A 19 -8.21 -15.74 -7.27
N THR A 20 -8.51 -16.92 -6.73
CA THR A 20 -8.65 -17.14 -5.29
C THR A 20 -7.41 -17.87 -4.84
N MET A 21 -6.79 -17.43 -3.74
CA MET A 21 -5.56 -18.02 -3.23
C MET A 21 -5.78 -18.64 -1.84
N ALA A 22 -5.25 -19.84 -1.65
CA ALA A 22 -5.11 -20.43 -0.32
C ALA A 22 -3.69 -20.18 0.19
N LEU A 23 -3.58 -19.78 1.46
CA LEU A 23 -2.31 -19.49 2.11
C LEU A 23 -1.90 -20.64 3.04
N ASP A 24 -0.60 -20.90 3.15
CA ASP A 24 -0.07 -21.83 4.13
C ASP A 24 -0.26 -21.29 5.57
N HIS A 25 -0.17 -22.17 6.57
CA HIS A 25 -0.41 -21.77 7.96
C HIS A 25 0.51 -20.67 8.48
N LYS A 26 1.71 -20.53 7.90
CA LYS A 26 2.67 -19.49 8.28
C LYS A 26 2.49 -18.20 7.46
N GLY A 27 1.64 -18.19 6.44
CA GLY A 27 1.41 -17.03 5.57
C GLY A 27 2.62 -16.64 4.73
N ASN A 28 3.53 -17.58 4.42
CA ASN A 28 4.73 -17.36 3.63
C ASN A 28 4.55 -17.75 2.17
N ILE A 29 3.63 -18.69 1.89
CA ILE A 29 3.38 -19.23 0.55
C ILE A 29 1.88 -19.26 0.29
N GLY A 30 1.50 -18.85 -0.91
CA GLY A 30 0.15 -18.99 -1.42
C GLY A 30 0.10 -19.83 -2.69
N VAL A 31 -1.01 -20.52 -2.91
CA VAL A 31 -1.31 -21.23 -4.16
C VAL A 31 -2.72 -20.87 -4.65
N THR A 32 -2.84 -20.50 -5.92
CA THR A 32 -4.16 -20.22 -6.50
C THR A 32 -4.95 -21.52 -6.68
N ILE A 33 -6.24 -21.48 -6.34
CA ILE A 33 -7.10 -22.67 -6.31
C ILE A 33 -8.11 -22.66 -7.45
N GLY A 34 -8.51 -23.86 -7.87
CA GLY A 34 -9.53 -24.03 -8.91
C GLY A 34 -10.94 -23.69 -8.44
N ARG A 35 -11.89 -23.70 -9.39
CA ARG A 35 -13.30 -23.36 -9.21
C ARG A 35 -13.95 -23.97 -7.96
N GLU A 36 -13.73 -25.26 -7.71
CA GLU A 36 -14.32 -25.96 -6.55
C GLU A 36 -13.84 -25.36 -5.22
N GLY A 37 -12.53 -25.08 -5.13
CA GLY A 37 -11.93 -24.44 -3.96
C GLY A 37 -12.42 -23.01 -3.78
N ALA A 38 -12.45 -22.23 -4.87
CA ALA A 38 -12.94 -20.85 -4.85
C ALA A 38 -14.42 -20.78 -4.43
N ARG A 39 -15.27 -21.69 -4.95
CA ARG A 39 -16.68 -21.79 -4.58
C ARG A 39 -16.86 -22.15 -3.11
N ARG A 40 -16.08 -23.09 -2.58
CA ARG A 40 -16.09 -23.45 -1.15
C ARG A 40 -15.77 -22.24 -0.27
N ILE A 41 -14.78 -21.44 -0.66
CA ILE A 41 -14.42 -20.21 0.06
C ILE A 41 -15.55 -19.18 -0.04
N ALA A 42 -16.12 -18.96 -1.23
CA ALA A 42 -17.18 -17.98 -1.44
C ALA A 42 -18.44 -18.24 -0.61
N LEU A 43 -18.81 -19.52 -0.42
CA LEU A 43 -19.96 -19.92 0.39
C LEU A 43 -19.80 -19.60 1.88
N ASP A 44 -18.55 -19.39 2.34
CA ASP A 44 -18.23 -19.07 3.73
C ASP A 44 -17.19 -17.92 3.83
N ALA A 45 -17.35 -16.93 2.95
CA ALA A 45 -16.35 -15.91 2.66
C ALA A 45 -15.85 -15.17 3.91
N LYS A 46 -16.76 -14.79 4.83
CA LYS A 46 -16.42 -14.04 6.05
C LYS A 46 -15.53 -14.83 7.00
N ASN A 47 -15.78 -16.14 7.14
CA ASN A 47 -14.97 -16.99 8.01
C ASN A 47 -13.60 -17.28 7.39
N TYR A 48 -13.54 -17.58 6.09
CA TYR A 48 -12.27 -17.79 5.40
C TYR A 48 -11.38 -16.54 5.41
N MET A 49 -11.98 -15.37 5.19
CA MET A 49 -11.27 -14.08 5.24
C MET A 49 -11.04 -13.60 6.67
N ARG A 50 -11.61 -14.26 7.69
CA ARG A 50 -11.57 -13.83 9.09
C ARG A 50 -11.91 -12.34 9.25
N THR A 51 -12.98 -11.93 8.56
CA THR A 51 -13.38 -10.52 8.52
C THR A 51 -13.63 -10.02 9.95
N PRO A 52 -13.11 -8.84 10.35
CA PRO A 52 -13.31 -8.31 11.69
C PRO A 52 -14.78 -8.20 12.07
N GLU A 53 -15.11 -8.46 13.35
CA GLU A 53 -16.50 -8.57 13.84
C GLU A 53 -17.37 -7.35 13.51
N ASN A 54 -16.81 -6.15 13.60
CA ASN A 54 -17.51 -4.89 13.30
C ASN A 54 -17.39 -4.44 11.84
N SER A 55 -16.74 -5.22 10.98
CA SER A 55 -16.61 -4.87 9.56
C SER A 55 -17.92 -5.16 8.83
N VAL A 56 -18.43 -4.13 8.15
CA VAL A 56 -19.59 -4.21 7.25
C VAL A 56 -19.21 -4.56 5.81
N GLN A 57 -17.93 -4.89 5.56
CA GLN A 57 -17.42 -5.18 4.22
C GLN A 57 -17.95 -6.51 3.67
N ASN A 58 -18.06 -6.58 2.35
CA ASN A 58 -18.34 -7.81 1.62
C ASN A 58 -17.02 -8.36 1.08
N PRO A 59 -16.56 -9.54 1.52
CA PRO A 59 -15.25 -10.03 1.11
C PRO A 59 -15.21 -10.35 -0.39
N VAL A 60 -14.15 -9.92 -1.08
CA VAL A 60 -13.96 -10.10 -2.54
C VAL A 60 -13.99 -11.57 -2.96
N VAL A 61 -13.57 -12.49 -2.06
CA VAL A 61 -13.61 -13.94 -2.33
C VAL A 61 -15.01 -14.49 -2.53
N ALA A 62 -16.07 -13.75 -2.17
CA ALA A 62 -17.46 -14.11 -2.50
C ALA A 62 -17.71 -14.16 -4.02
N LEU A 63 -16.87 -13.51 -4.83
CA LEU A 63 -16.91 -13.57 -6.30
C LEU A 63 -16.39 -14.90 -6.86
N ALA A 64 -15.67 -15.69 -6.06
CA ALA A 64 -15.05 -16.96 -6.45
C ALA A 64 -14.19 -16.92 -7.74
N PRO A 65 -13.31 -15.91 -7.95
CA PRO A 65 -12.48 -15.85 -9.15
C PRO A 65 -11.52 -17.05 -9.20
N SER A 66 -11.30 -17.63 -10.37
CA SER A 66 -10.53 -18.88 -10.50
C SER A 66 -9.88 -19.08 -11.89
N ASP A 67 -9.46 -17.99 -12.53
CA ASP A 67 -8.89 -18.02 -13.88
C ASP A 67 -7.43 -18.49 -13.88
N LEU A 68 -6.69 -18.24 -12.80
CA LEU A 68 -5.33 -18.76 -12.59
C LEU A 68 -5.35 -19.89 -11.54
N ILE A 69 -4.85 -21.07 -11.90
CA ILE A 69 -4.93 -22.27 -11.05
C ILE A 69 -3.53 -22.87 -10.85
N GLY A 70 -3.19 -23.21 -9.61
CA GLY A 70 -1.93 -23.87 -9.26
C GLY A 70 -0.71 -22.95 -9.31
N VAL A 71 -0.90 -21.64 -9.42
CA VAL A 71 0.19 -20.66 -9.42
C VAL A 71 0.64 -20.45 -7.98
N MET A 72 1.93 -20.63 -7.72
CA MET A 72 2.52 -20.38 -6.41
C MET A 72 3.07 -18.95 -6.33
N ALA A 73 2.93 -18.32 -5.16
CA ALA A 73 3.51 -17.02 -4.87
C ALA A 73 4.15 -17.01 -3.48
N ARG A 74 5.22 -16.22 -3.34
CA ARG A 74 5.79 -15.90 -2.03
C ARG A 74 5.01 -14.74 -1.45
N MET A 75 4.57 -14.89 -0.22
CA MET A 75 3.83 -13.85 0.48
C MET A 75 4.80 -12.92 1.20
N ARG A 76 4.47 -11.64 1.17
CA ARG A 76 5.13 -10.59 1.93
C ARG A 76 4.04 -9.58 2.31
N PRO A 77 3.30 -9.83 3.40
CA PRO A 77 2.17 -9.00 3.76
C PRO A 77 2.58 -7.56 4.02
N PHE A 78 1.78 -6.62 3.56
CA PHE A 78 2.01 -5.18 3.71
C PHE A 78 0.68 -4.43 3.72
N LEU A 79 0.72 -3.13 4.03
CA LEU A 79 -0.45 -2.26 4.01
C LEU A 79 -0.44 -1.39 2.75
N GLY A 80 -1.46 -1.56 1.90
CA GLY A 80 -1.74 -0.65 0.80
C GLY A 80 -2.18 0.73 1.29
N GLN A 81 -2.91 0.74 2.42
CA GLN A 81 -3.33 1.96 3.12
C GLN A 81 -2.73 2.08 4.52
N LEU A 82 -1.88 3.08 4.70
CA LEU A 82 -1.34 3.49 6.00
C LEU A 82 -0.96 4.97 5.94
N GLY A 83 -1.63 5.80 6.74
CA GLY A 83 -1.33 7.23 6.73
C GLY A 83 -2.11 8.05 7.73
N THR A 84 -2.17 9.35 7.48
CA THR A 84 -2.89 10.36 8.27
C THR A 84 -4.08 10.90 7.50
N THR A 85 -5.07 11.44 8.20
CA THR A 85 -6.31 11.92 7.58
C THR A 85 -6.05 13.20 6.74
N PRO A 86 -6.59 13.28 5.50
CA PRO A 86 -6.52 14.50 4.70
C PRO A 86 -7.31 15.65 5.33
N SER A 87 -6.95 16.90 5.05
CA SER A 87 -7.61 18.06 5.65
C SER A 87 -8.91 18.49 4.96
N LYS A 88 -9.27 17.81 3.86
CA LYS A 88 -10.55 17.93 3.16
C LYS A 88 -11.07 16.51 2.89
N ALA A 89 -12.37 16.31 3.04
CA ALA A 89 -12.99 15.01 2.80
C ALA A 89 -12.76 14.53 1.36
N MET A 90 -12.33 13.29 1.22
CA MET A 90 -12.12 12.59 -0.04
C MET A 90 -12.26 11.08 0.19
N PRO A 91 -12.55 10.29 -0.86
CA PRO A 91 -12.43 8.83 -0.78
C PRO A 91 -11.03 8.42 -0.33
N ASP A 92 -10.94 7.41 0.51
CA ASP A 92 -9.68 6.87 1.03
C ASP A 92 -8.77 6.36 -0.10
N SER A 93 -9.33 5.66 -1.09
CA SER A 93 -8.63 5.22 -2.31
C SER A 93 -8.13 6.37 -3.17
N HIS A 94 -8.60 7.60 -2.97
CA HIS A 94 -8.17 8.78 -3.71
C HIS A 94 -7.25 9.69 -2.87
N ASN A 95 -6.93 9.28 -1.64
CA ASN A 95 -5.92 9.94 -0.82
C ASN A 95 -4.51 9.53 -1.25
N ALA A 96 -4.21 9.80 -2.51
CA ALA A 96 -2.98 9.47 -3.24
C ALA A 96 -2.82 10.46 -4.41
N GLY A 97 -1.60 10.67 -4.90
CA GLY A 97 -1.35 11.56 -6.03
C GLY A 97 -1.98 11.10 -7.35
N ASP A 98 -1.87 9.81 -7.64
CA ASP A 98 -2.38 9.15 -8.84
C ASP A 98 -3.91 9.05 -8.84
N PHE A 99 -4.51 8.33 -7.89
CA PHE A 99 -5.96 8.18 -7.81
C PHE A 99 -6.65 9.51 -7.46
N GLY A 100 -6.01 10.38 -6.68
CA GLY A 100 -6.53 11.71 -6.38
C GLY A 100 -6.74 12.57 -7.63
N SER A 101 -6.01 12.32 -8.72
CA SER A 101 -6.19 13.04 -9.99
C SER A 101 -7.58 12.84 -10.59
N PHE A 102 -8.25 11.72 -10.31
CA PHE A 102 -9.64 11.47 -10.75
C PHE A 102 -10.65 12.39 -10.06
N LEU A 103 -10.30 13.00 -8.92
CA LEU A 103 -11.16 13.98 -8.25
C LEU A 103 -11.10 15.36 -8.92
N ILE A 104 -10.13 15.60 -9.79
CA ILE A 104 -9.93 16.92 -10.40
C ILE A 104 -11.06 17.21 -11.38
N GLY A 105 -11.90 18.20 -11.05
CA GLY A 105 -13.06 18.57 -11.87
C GLY A 105 -14.16 17.51 -11.95
N ALA A 106 -14.17 16.54 -11.02
CA ALA A 106 -15.18 15.49 -11.00
C ALA A 106 -16.61 16.06 -10.79
N PRO A 107 -17.66 15.43 -11.36
CA PRO A 107 -19.02 15.96 -11.34
C PRO A 107 -19.78 15.64 -10.03
N HIS A 108 -19.10 15.59 -8.89
CA HIS A 108 -19.65 15.20 -7.60
C HIS A 108 -19.04 16.00 -6.43
N GLU A 109 -19.60 15.85 -5.23
CA GLU A 109 -19.24 16.66 -4.05
C GLU A 109 -17.76 16.54 -3.62
N TYR A 110 -17.11 15.40 -3.89
CA TYR A 110 -15.69 15.17 -3.60
C TYR A 110 -14.75 15.73 -4.69
N ALA A 111 -15.18 16.73 -5.45
CA ALA A 111 -14.33 17.34 -6.48
C ALA A 111 -13.21 18.20 -5.86
N PHE A 112 -12.06 18.19 -6.53
CA PHE A 112 -10.89 18.98 -6.19
C PHE A 112 -10.44 19.81 -7.38
N THR A 113 -9.78 20.92 -7.08
CA THR A 113 -8.81 21.55 -7.99
C THR A 113 -7.43 20.93 -7.76
N GLN A 114 -6.50 21.10 -8.70
CA GLN A 114 -5.11 20.64 -8.54
C GLN A 114 -4.50 21.18 -7.23
N THR A 115 -4.65 22.48 -6.98
CA THR A 115 -4.14 23.15 -5.76
C THR A 115 -4.75 22.57 -4.49
N GLU A 116 -6.06 22.29 -4.49
CA GLU A 116 -6.71 21.65 -3.34
C GLU A 116 -6.16 20.25 -3.11
N LEU A 117 -5.95 19.47 -4.17
CA LEU A 117 -5.45 18.10 -4.04
C LEU A 117 -4.05 18.11 -3.40
N ASP A 118 -3.13 18.92 -3.93
CA ASP A 118 -1.77 19.06 -3.41
C ASP A 118 -1.77 19.58 -1.95
N THR A 119 -2.69 20.50 -1.63
CA THR A 119 -2.81 21.07 -0.27
C THR A 119 -3.37 20.07 0.73
N HIS A 120 -4.38 19.28 0.35
CA HIS A 120 -5.19 18.53 1.32
C HIS A 120 -4.86 17.04 1.43
N ARG A 121 -4.37 16.39 0.37
CA ARG A 121 -4.04 14.95 0.39
C ARG A 121 -2.89 14.65 1.35
N THR A 122 -2.79 13.43 1.86
CA THR A 122 -1.67 12.98 2.69
C THR A 122 -0.95 11.78 2.11
N ASP A 123 -1.39 11.29 0.95
CA ASP A 123 -0.89 10.09 0.26
C ASP A 123 -0.89 8.85 1.16
N GLY A 124 -2.01 8.60 1.84
CA GLY A 124 -2.16 7.44 2.73
C GLY A 124 -2.58 6.15 2.02
N HIS A 125 -3.08 6.22 0.79
CA HIS A 125 -3.26 5.07 -0.11
C HIS A 125 -2.07 5.04 -1.05
N MET A 126 -1.15 4.10 -0.85
CA MET A 126 0.17 4.11 -1.52
C MET A 126 0.43 2.86 -2.33
N ASP A 127 -0.09 1.71 -1.88
CA ASP A 127 0.14 0.41 -2.51
C ASP A 127 1.62 0.11 -2.76
N ILE A 128 2.46 0.48 -1.78
CA ILE A 128 3.89 0.23 -1.80
C ILE A 128 4.17 -1.04 -0.99
N SER A 129 4.54 -2.12 -1.67
CA SER A 129 4.87 -3.43 -1.07
C SER A 129 5.96 -3.40 0.03
N ARG A 130 6.73 -2.31 0.09
CA ARG A 130 7.76 -2.04 1.10
C ARG A 130 7.20 -1.44 2.42
N VAL A 131 5.92 -1.05 2.45
CA VAL A 131 5.20 -0.57 3.66
C VAL A 131 4.72 -1.77 4.48
N ARG A 132 5.69 -2.49 5.03
CA ARG A 132 5.49 -3.76 5.73
C ARG A 132 6.18 -3.76 7.09
N GLU A 133 6.07 -4.88 7.82
CA GLU A 133 6.75 -5.08 9.09
C GLU A 133 8.23 -4.66 9.04
N GLY A 134 8.65 -3.87 10.03
CA GLY A 134 10.00 -3.31 10.16
C GLY A 134 10.22 -1.96 9.47
N ALA A 135 9.38 -1.59 8.49
CA ALA A 135 9.48 -0.29 7.85
C ALA A 135 8.93 0.84 8.75
N THR A 136 9.42 2.06 8.54
CA THR A 136 8.92 3.27 9.20
C THR A 136 8.36 4.23 8.16
N LEU A 137 7.16 4.75 8.42
CA LEU A 137 6.53 5.76 7.58
C LEU A 137 6.41 7.07 8.36
N ILE A 138 6.82 8.18 7.73
CA ILE A 138 6.69 9.52 8.26
C ILE A 138 5.65 10.26 7.42
N CYS A 139 4.47 10.51 7.98
CA CYS A 139 3.35 11.10 7.28
C CYS A 139 3.17 12.59 7.62
N PRO A 140 2.66 13.42 6.69
CA PRO A 140 2.26 14.80 6.98
C PRO A 140 1.08 14.83 7.95
N VAL A 141 0.99 15.85 8.82
CA VAL A 141 -0.16 16.05 9.72
C VAL A 141 -0.95 17.26 9.26
N LYS A 142 -2.10 17.02 8.62
CA LYS A 142 -2.95 18.07 8.05
C LYS A 142 -4.21 18.38 8.89
N VAL A 143 -4.51 17.57 9.90
CA VAL A 143 -5.62 17.78 10.86
C VAL A 143 -5.16 17.66 12.32
N PRO A 144 -5.84 18.31 13.29
CA PRO A 144 -5.55 18.12 14.71
C PRO A 144 -5.61 16.63 15.11
N GLY A 145 -4.56 16.14 15.78
CA GLY A 145 -4.43 14.72 16.15
C GLY A 145 -3.95 13.79 15.03
N GLY A 146 -3.78 14.29 13.80
CA GLY A 146 -3.26 13.53 12.65
C GLY A 146 -4.26 12.55 12.03
N GLY A 147 -5.06 11.88 12.83
CA GLY A 147 -6.05 10.89 12.36
C GLY A 147 -5.38 9.74 11.62
N VAL A 148 -4.63 8.91 12.35
CA VAL A 148 -3.97 7.73 11.75
C VAL A 148 -5.04 6.73 11.33
N TYR A 149 -4.96 6.27 10.08
CA TYR A 149 -5.84 5.24 9.53
C TYR A 149 -5.02 4.17 8.80
N ILE A 150 -5.59 2.96 8.76
CA ILE A 150 -5.00 1.78 8.11
C ILE A 150 -6.09 0.96 7.46
N GLY A 151 -5.72 0.24 6.42
CA GLY A 151 -6.61 -0.65 5.70
C GLY A 151 -5.87 -1.41 4.61
N ASP A 152 -6.64 -2.04 3.74
CA ASP A 152 -6.15 -2.52 2.44
C ASP A 152 -4.90 -3.41 2.56
N MET A 153 -5.00 -4.46 3.38
CA MET A 153 -3.89 -5.37 3.60
C MET A 153 -3.80 -6.35 2.43
N HIS A 154 -2.59 -6.47 1.88
CA HIS A 154 -2.31 -7.41 0.80
C HIS A 154 -1.31 -8.45 1.28
N ALA A 155 -1.52 -9.72 0.91
CA ALA A 155 -0.56 -10.77 1.19
C ALA A 155 0.66 -10.72 0.25
N MET A 156 0.46 -10.19 -0.96
CA MET A 156 1.51 -9.92 -1.94
C MET A 156 1.00 -8.94 -3.00
N GLN A 157 1.92 -8.15 -3.55
CA GLN A 157 1.68 -7.26 -4.69
C GLN A 157 3.01 -7.02 -5.42
N GLY A 158 2.97 -6.89 -6.75
CA GLY A 158 4.10 -6.42 -7.55
C GLY A 158 4.14 -4.90 -7.68
N ASP A 159 5.30 -4.34 -7.98
CA ASP A 159 5.44 -2.88 -8.17
C ASP A 159 4.51 -2.38 -9.29
N GLY A 160 3.72 -1.34 -8.98
CA GLY A 160 2.81 -0.66 -9.91
C GLY A 160 1.40 -1.24 -10.02
N GLU A 161 1.09 -2.36 -9.35
CA GLU A 161 -0.27 -2.93 -9.28
C GLU A 161 -1.00 -3.03 -10.64
N ILE A 162 -0.29 -3.43 -11.69
CA ILE A 162 -0.75 -3.30 -13.09
C ILE A 162 -2.07 -4.05 -13.37
N ALA A 163 -2.39 -5.08 -12.58
CA ALA A 163 -3.63 -5.83 -12.71
C ALA A 163 -4.87 -5.09 -12.18
N GLY A 164 -4.69 -4.00 -11.41
CA GLY A 164 -5.75 -3.27 -10.70
C GLY A 164 -6.39 -4.07 -9.56
N HIS A 165 -5.73 -5.14 -9.12
CA HIS A 165 -6.07 -5.92 -7.94
C HIS A 165 -4.86 -6.70 -7.42
N THR A 166 -4.95 -7.15 -6.17
CA THR A 166 -3.89 -7.86 -5.46
C THR A 166 -4.38 -9.15 -4.81
N THR A 167 -3.58 -9.74 -3.91
CA THR A 167 -4.06 -10.76 -2.98
C THR A 167 -4.56 -10.10 -1.69
N ASP A 168 -5.79 -9.60 -1.73
CA ASP A 168 -6.44 -8.95 -0.57
C ASP A 168 -6.65 -9.94 0.58
N VAL A 169 -6.31 -9.52 1.80
CA VAL A 169 -6.46 -10.32 3.02
C VAL A 169 -6.92 -9.47 4.20
N ALA A 170 -7.48 -10.11 5.23
CA ALA A 170 -7.56 -9.50 6.54
C ALA A 170 -6.31 -9.86 7.36
N GLY A 171 -5.93 -8.97 8.28
CA GLY A 171 -4.87 -9.26 9.24
C GLY A 171 -4.87 -8.32 10.42
N ILE A 172 -3.85 -8.50 11.25
CA ILE A 172 -3.66 -7.71 12.48
C ILE A 172 -2.36 -6.95 12.33
N VAL A 173 -2.42 -5.64 12.60
CA VAL A 173 -1.26 -4.74 12.56
C VAL A 173 -0.96 -4.26 13.96
N GLN A 174 0.32 -4.24 14.32
CA GLN A 174 0.81 -3.56 15.52
C GLN A 174 1.65 -2.38 15.08
N LEU A 175 1.30 -1.17 15.54
CA LEU A 175 1.98 0.06 15.19
C LEU A 175 2.52 0.76 16.44
N GLN A 176 3.69 1.37 16.30
CA GLN A 176 4.18 2.38 17.22
C GLN A 176 4.05 3.75 16.54
N VAL A 177 3.34 4.68 17.18
CA VAL A 177 3.13 6.02 16.65
C VAL A 177 3.87 7.03 17.50
N SER A 178 4.58 7.96 16.86
CA SER A 178 5.29 9.06 17.52
C SER A 178 5.09 10.35 16.74
N VAL A 179 5.06 11.48 17.44
CA VAL A 179 4.85 12.79 16.81
C VAL A 179 6.19 13.49 16.63
N LEU A 180 6.58 13.72 15.38
CA LEU A 180 7.72 14.55 15.02
C LEU A 180 7.29 16.01 14.87
N LYS A 181 7.92 16.92 15.61
CA LYS A 181 7.64 18.37 15.53
C LYS A 181 8.63 19.05 14.59
N LYS A 182 8.20 20.14 13.96
CA LYS A 182 9.02 20.97 13.06
C LYS A 182 9.55 20.21 11.83
N VAL A 183 8.78 19.24 11.34
CA VAL A 183 9.02 18.55 10.07
C VAL A 183 7.87 18.94 9.14
N ALA A 184 8.19 19.73 8.11
CA ALA A 184 7.22 20.09 7.07
C ALA A 184 7.34 19.06 5.94
N LEU A 185 6.23 18.42 5.59
CA LEU A 185 6.14 17.39 4.57
C LEU A 185 4.91 17.65 3.70
N ASP A 186 5.08 17.55 2.39
CA ASP A 186 3.97 17.57 1.45
C ASP A 186 3.32 16.19 1.32
N GLY A 187 4.13 15.13 1.41
CA GLY A 187 3.72 13.73 1.38
C GLY A 187 4.62 12.83 2.24
N PRO A 188 4.34 11.53 2.31
CA PRO A 188 5.03 10.60 3.18
C PRO A 188 6.48 10.33 2.78
N ILE A 189 7.30 10.06 3.78
CA ILE A 189 8.64 9.49 3.62
C ILE A 189 8.59 8.05 4.14
N LEU A 190 9.00 7.11 3.29
CA LEU A 190 9.21 5.73 3.65
C LEU A 190 10.68 5.48 3.98
N LEU A 191 10.92 4.90 5.14
CA LEU A 191 12.18 4.30 5.54
C LEU A 191 12.00 2.78 5.45
N PRO A 192 12.37 2.16 4.32
CA PRO A 192 12.14 0.73 4.11
C PRO A 192 13.16 -0.12 4.89
N ASN A 193 12.88 -1.41 5.01
CA ASN A 193 13.87 -2.36 5.51
C ASN A 193 15.09 -2.39 4.59
N THR A 194 16.28 -2.65 5.15
CA THR A 194 17.53 -2.72 4.37
C THR A 194 17.49 -3.76 3.24
N GLU A 195 16.73 -4.85 3.43
CA GLU A 195 16.56 -5.90 2.42
C GLU A 195 15.69 -5.47 1.23
N ASP A 196 14.88 -4.42 1.39
CA ASP A 196 13.98 -3.90 0.37
C ASP A 196 14.62 -2.78 -0.47
N LEU A 197 15.84 -2.36 -0.11
CA LEU A 197 16.58 -1.32 -0.80
C LEU A 197 17.24 -1.85 -2.08
N PRO A 198 17.23 -1.06 -3.18
CA PRO A 198 18.05 -1.36 -4.34
C PRO A 198 19.52 -1.30 -3.96
N TYR A 199 20.36 -2.03 -4.71
CA TYR A 199 21.79 -2.14 -4.45
C TYR A 199 22.47 -0.78 -4.23
N THR A 200 22.14 0.21 -5.05
CA THR A 200 22.73 1.56 -5.03
C THR A 200 22.30 2.42 -3.83
N ALA A 201 21.23 2.05 -3.12
CA ALA A 201 20.74 2.77 -1.95
C ALA A 201 21.05 2.05 -0.63
N LYS A 202 21.64 0.86 -0.68
CA LYS A 202 22.01 0.14 0.55
C LYS A 202 23.05 0.94 1.35
N PRO A 203 22.94 0.98 2.69
CA PRO A 203 23.96 1.62 3.52
C PRO A 203 25.34 1.01 3.26
N PHE A 204 26.35 1.87 3.08
CA PHE A 204 27.72 1.43 2.87
C PHE A 204 28.27 0.67 4.07
N THR A 205 28.93 -0.45 3.78
CA THR A 205 29.70 -1.23 4.74
C THR A 205 30.89 -0.44 5.27
N LYS A 206 31.47 -0.89 6.40
CA LYS A 206 32.68 -0.27 6.98
C LYS A 206 33.85 -0.25 6.00
N GLU A 207 33.98 -1.30 5.20
CA GLU A 207 35.06 -1.45 4.22
C GLU A 207 34.87 -0.53 3.02
N GLU A 208 33.65 -0.39 2.50
CA GLU A 208 33.34 0.58 1.45
C GLU A 208 33.58 2.01 1.94
N LYS A 209 33.17 2.34 3.18
CA LYS A 209 33.46 3.64 3.78
C LYS A 209 34.96 3.90 3.94
N ARG A 210 35.78 2.87 4.21
CA ARG A 210 37.24 2.99 4.26
C ARG A 210 37.81 3.33 2.89
N ARG A 211 37.47 2.55 1.87
CA ARG A 211 37.89 2.79 0.48
C ARG A 211 37.45 4.15 -0.05
N ALA A 212 36.26 4.61 0.32
CA ALA A 212 35.76 5.92 -0.05
C ALA A 212 36.57 7.06 0.56
N ARG A 213 37.08 6.91 1.80
CA ARG A 213 37.97 7.90 2.42
C ARG A 213 39.34 7.96 1.76
N GLU A 214 39.91 6.81 1.41
CA GLU A 214 41.19 6.74 0.67
C GLU A 214 41.06 7.43 -0.69
N LEU A 215 39.97 7.13 -1.41
CA LEU A 215 39.66 7.81 -2.67
C LEU A 215 39.45 9.32 -2.46
N ALA A 216 38.78 9.74 -1.39
CA ALA A 216 38.58 11.16 -1.08
C ALA A 216 39.91 11.89 -0.86
N GLU A 217 40.86 11.27 -0.15
CA GLU A 217 42.20 11.82 0.09
C GLU A 217 42.98 12.04 -1.22
N GLU A 218 42.93 11.09 -2.15
CA GLU A 218 43.58 11.20 -3.47
C GLU A 218 43.12 12.43 -4.27
N PHE A 219 41.86 12.84 -4.10
CA PHE A 219 41.27 13.99 -4.79
C PHE A 219 41.19 15.24 -3.91
N GLY A 220 41.83 15.25 -2.73
CA GLY A 220 41.85 16.42 -1.83
C GLY A 220 40.52 16.72 -1.14
N VAL A 221 39.59 15.77 -1.09
CA VAL A 221 38.31 15.88 -0.39
C VAL A 221 38.53 15.60 1.10
N LYS A 222 38.31 16.62 1.94
CA LYS A 222 38.64 16.58 3.38
C LYS A 222 37.72 15.71 4.23
N GLN A 223 36.48 15.49 3.79
CA GLN A 223 35.47 14.76 4.54
C GLN A 223 34.53 14.04 3.58
N VAL A 224 34.24 12.77 3.89
CA VAL A 224 33.18 12.00 3.23
C VAL A 224 31.91 12.17 4.05
N GLU A 225 30.85 12.65 3.42
CA GLU A 225 29.55 12.84 4.06
C GLU A 225 28.87 11.50 4.40
N GLU A 226 28.10 11.48 5.49
CA GLU A 226 27.22 10.36 5.77
C GLU A 226 25.95 10.46 4.92
N VAL A 227 25.65 9.40 4.18
CA VAL A 227 24.47 9.30 3.34
C VAL A 227 23.61 8.13 3.79
N PHE A 228 22.29 8.34 3.80
CA PHE A 228 21.30 7.35 4.18
C PHE A 228 20.22 7.25 3.10
N PRO A 229 19.66 6.05 2.86
CA PRO A 229 18.55 5.89 1.94
C PRO A 229 17.31 6.59 2.48
N VAL A 230 16.69 7.40 1.63
CA VAL A 230 15.38 8.01 1.88
C VAL A 230 14.49 7.69 0.69
N SER A 231 13.32 7.11 0.92
CA SER A 231 12.31 6.89 -0.12
C SER A 231 11.20 7.92 0.05
N ILE A 232 11.11 8.85 -0.90
CA ILE A 232 10.03 9.83 -0.95
C ILE A 232 8.89 9.21 -1.75
N VAL A 233 7.69 9.18 -1.18
CA VAL A 233 6.51 8.71 -1.89
C VAL A 233 6.10 9.81 -2.86
N GLY A 234 6.27 9.53 -4.17
CA GLY A 234 5.92 10.47 -5.22
C GLY A 234 4.40 10.59 -5.34
N SER A 235 3.91 11.82 -5.43
CA SER A 235 2.48 12.13 -5.53
C SER A 235 2.09 12.76 -6.88
N GLY A 236 2.88 12.46 -7.91
CA GLY A 236 2.64 12.93 -9.28
C GLY A 236 1.46 12.21 -9.93
N THR A 237 0.91 12.82 -10.98
CA THR A 237 -0.05 12.16 -11.88
C THR A 237 0.65 10.99 -12.58
N SER A 238 0.08 9.79 -12.49
CA SER A 238 0.52 8.59 -13.23
C SER A 238 0.46 8.79 -14.74
#